data_AF-A0A947C934-F1
#
_entry.id   AF-A0A947C934-F1
#
_cell.length_a   1.000
_cell.length_b   1.000
_cell.length_c   1.000
_cell.angle_alpha   90.00
_cell.angle_beta   90.00
_cell.angle_gamma   90.00
#
_symmetry.space_group_name_H-M   'P 1'
#
loop_
_entity.id
_entity.type
_entity.pdbx_description
1 polymer ?
#
loop_
_entity_poly.entity_id
_entity_poly.type
_entity_poly.pdbx_seq_one_letter_code
_entity_poly.pdbx_strand_id
1 'polypeptide(L)'
;SFYLFFCAVGALINVRMAIVLSPILFVYVMIMMAVHFVTVYGIGRLLRLDIRVLTIASAAAKTGPPSVIALANVHGWRTLVLPGVAMGLLGYAVGNYLGFGAAYVMKAILGQ
;
A
#
# COMPACT_ATOMS: atom_id res chain seq x y z
N SER A 1 -0.19 12.82 15.76
CA SER A 1 0.30 11.45 15.99
C SER A 1 1.25 10.95 14.91
N PHE A 2 0.91 10.98 13.60
CA PHE A 2 1.81 10.49 12.53
C PHE A 2 3.19 11.17 12.48
N TYR A 3 3.28 12.48 12.75
CA TYR A 3 4.56 13.19 12.78
C TYR A 3 5.52 12.64 13.85
N LEU A 4 5.00 12.30 15.04
CA LEU A 4 5.81 11.69 16.11
C LEU A 4 6.23 10.27 15.73
N PHE A 5 5.36 9.51 15.07
CA PHE A 5 5.70 8.18 14.56
C PHE A 5 6.85 8.23 13.55
N PHE A 6 6.76 9.11 12.54
CA PHE A 6 7.83 9.25 11.55
C PHE A 6 9.14 9.75 12.18
N CYS A 7 9.06 10.66 13.16
CA CYS A 7 10.23 11.10 13.91
C CYS A 7 10.89 9.95 14.67
N ALA A 8 10.10 9.13 15.39
CA ALA A 8 10.61 7.98 16.12
C ALA A 8 11.23 6.91 15.20
N VAL A 9 10.55 6.55 14.10
CA VAL A 9 11.09 5.59 13.12
C VAL A 9 12.36 6.14 12.46
N GLY A 10 12.39 7.43 12.13
CA GLY A 10 13.58 8.09 11.61
C GLY A 10 14.75 8.08 12.59
N ALA A 11 14.50 8.32 13.88
CA ALA A 11 15.51 8.29 14.92
C ALA A 11 16.11 6.88 15.14
N LEU A 12 15.36 5.82 14.83
CA LEU A 12 15.83 4.43 14.92
C LEU A 12 16.67 3.98 13.70
N ILE A 13 16.77 4.79 12.65
CA ILE A 13 17.42 4.38 11.40
C ILE A 13 18.95 4.52 11.47
N ASN A 14 19.67 3.54 10.92
CA ASN A 14 21.10 3.68 10.67
C ASN A 14 21.31 4.46 9.35
N VAL A 15 21.71 5.73 9.46
CA VAL A 15 21.85 6.64 8.30
C VAL A 15 22.82 6.09 7.24
N ARG A 16 23.95 5.51 7.66
CA ARG A 16 24.93 4.93 6.72
C ARG A 16 24.32 3.77 5.94
N MET A 17 23.65 2.85 6.63
CA MET A 17 23.03 1.68 5.99
C MET A 17 21.85 2.09 5.10
N ALA A 18 21.08 3.09 5.52
CA ALA A 18 20.01 3.67 4.72
C ALA A 18 20.56 4.18 3.38
N ILE A 19 21.61 5.02 3.38
CA ILE A 19 22.18 5.57 2.13
C ILE A 19 22.66 4.46 1.17
N VAL A 20 23.24 3.38 1.70
CA VAL A 20 23.75 2.28 0.88
C VAL A 20 22.62 1.42 0.30
N LEU A 21 21.56 1.14 1.08
CA LEU A 21 20.45 0.28 0.66
C LEU A 21 19.31 1.01 -0.05
N SER A 22 19.16 2.32 0.19
CA SER A 22 18.08 3.13 -0.38
C SER A 22 17.99 3.05 -1.90
N PRO A 23 19.08 3.08 -2.69
CA PRO A 23 18.99 3.00 -4.15
C PRO A 23 18.34 1.71 -4.64
N ILE A 24 18.75 0.56 -4.11
CA ILE A 24 18.19 -0.73 -4.53
C ILE A 24 16.75 -0.90 -4.05
N LEU A 25 16.44 -0.45 -2.83
CA LEU A 25 15.07 -0.46 -2.31
C LEU A 25 14.15 0.47 -3.11
N PHE A 26 14.66 1.62 -3.56
CA PHE A 26 13.91 2.54 -4.40
C PHE A 26 13.55 1.91 -5.74
N VAL A 27 14.52 1.27 -6.41
CA VAL A 27 14.28 0.54 -7.67
C VAL A 27 13.27 -0.59 -7.45
N TYR A 28 13.42 -1.37 -6.37
CA TYR A 28 12.47 -2.43 -6.03
C TYR A 28 11.04 -1.91 -5.87
N VAL A 29 10.85 -0.83 -5.11
CA VAL A 29 9.52 -0.21 -4.91
C VAL A 29 8.98 0.36 -6.22
N MET A 30 9.83 0.95 -7.06
CA MET A 30 9.44 1.45 -8.38
C MET A 30 8.90 0.33 -9.27
N ILE A 31 9.61 -0.80 -9.35
CA ILE A 31 9.18 -1.98 -10.12
C ILE A 31 7.84 -2.51 -9.58
N MET A 32 7.72 -2.70 -8.26
CA MET A 32 6.48 -3.14 -7.63
C MET A 32 5.31 -2.21 -7.96
N MET A 33 5.55 -0.89 -7.96
CA MET A 33 4.52 0.09 -8.28
C MET A 33 4.15 0.07 -9.76
N ALA A 34 5.12 -0.09 -10.66
CA ALA A 34 4.86 -0.24 -12.10
C ALA A 34 4.02 -1.50 -12.39
N VAL A 35 4.39 -2.65 -11.81
CA VAL A 35 3.64 -3.91 -11.94
C VAL A 35 2.22 -3.74 -11.40
N HIS A 36 2.05 -3.10 -10.24
CA HIS A 36 0.72 -2.80 -9.68
C HIS A 36 -0.13 -1.98 -10.66
N PHE A 37 0.40 -0.87 -11.20
CA PHE A 37 -0.33 -0.04 -12.15
C PHE A 37 -0.69 -0.80 -13.42
N VAL A 38 0.26 -1.54 -14.01
CA VAL A 38 0.01 -2.37 -15.20
C VAL A 38 -1.05 -3.42 -14.91
N THR A 39 -1.02 -4.04 -13.74
CA THR A 39 -1.98 -5.10 -13.37
C THR A 39 -3.37 -4.52 -13.14
N VAL A 40 -3.50 -3.50 -12.30
CA VAL A 40 -4.81 -2.92 -11.94
C VAL A 40 -5.46 -2.27 -13.16
N TYR A 41 -4.74 -1.44 -13.90
CA TYR A 41 -5.30 -0.74 -15.06
C TYR A 41 -5.37 -1.64 -16.30
N GLY A 42 -4.37 -2.50 -16.53
CA GLY A 42 -4.36 -3.42 -17.68
C GLY A 42 -5.44 -4.49 -17.58
N ILE A 43 -5.45 -5.27 -16.48
CA ILE A 43 -6.47 -6.30 -16.27
C ILE A 43 -7.84 -5.66 -16.06
N GLY A 44 -7.91 -4.56 -15.30
CA GLY A 44 -9.16 -3.83 -15.10
C GLY A 44 -9.77 -3.33 -16.40
N ARG A 45 -8.96 -2.85 -17.33
CA ARG A 45 -9.42 -2.43 -18.66
C ARG A 45 -9.86 -3.62 -19.51
N LEU A 46 -9.17 -4.76 -19.45
CA LEU A 46 -9.56 -5.98 -20.14
C LEU A 46 -10.94 -6.49 -19.67
N LEU A 47 -11.20 -6.38 -18.37
CA LEU A 47 -12.49 -6.70 -17.75
C LEU A 47 -13.55 -5.60 -17.92
N ARG A 48 -13.25 -4.53 -18.67
CA ARG A 48 -14.14 -3.39 -18.92
C ARG A 48 -14.65 -2.70 -17.63
N LEU A 49 -13.83 -2.68 -16.59
CA LEU A 49 -14.16 -2.01 -15.34
C LEU A 49 -14.08 -0.48 -15.48
N ASP A 50 -14.91 0.20 -14.69
CA ASP A 50 -14.94 1.66 -14.65
C ASP A 50 -13.62 2.20 -14.07
N ILE A 51 -13.02 3.16 -14.78
CA ILE A 51 -11.77 3.82 -14.38
C ILE A 51 -11.87 4.48 -13.00
N ARG A 52 -13.07 4.93 -12.59
CA ARG A 52 -13.34 5.50 -11.27
C ARG A 52 -13.13 4.45 -10.19
N VAL A 53 -13.65 3.24 -10.40
CA VAL A 53 -13.50 2.11 -9.50
C VAL A 53 -12.04 1.65 -9.45
N LEU A 54 -11.38 1.55 -10.60
CA LEU A 54 -9.97 1.15 -10.67
C LEU A 54 -9.05 2.13 -9.93
N THR A 55 -9.30 3.43 -10.08
CA THR A 55 -8.49 4.47 -9.43
C THR A 55 -8.71 4.47 -7.91
N ILE A 56 -9.97 4.34 -7.46
CA ILE A 56 -10.28 4.21 -6.04
C ILE A 56 -9.69 2.92 -5.44
N ALA A 57 -9.78 1.80 -6.15
CA ALA A 57 -9.19 0.53 -5.73
C ALA A 57 -7.65 0.62 -5.63
N SER A 58 -7.00 1.27 -6.60
CA SER A 58 -5.55 1.50 -6.57
C SER A 58 -5.14 2.40 -5.39
N ALA A 59 -5.89 3.47 -5.13
CA ALA A 59 -5.66 4.36 -3.99
C ALA A 59 -5.86 3.62 -2.65
N ALA A 60 -6.89 2.77 -2.55
CA ALA A 60 -7.14 1.94 -1.37
C ALA A 60 -5.99 0.96 -1.10
N ALA A 61 -5.42 0.37 -2.15
CA ALA A 61 -4.32 -0.58 -2.05
C ALA A 61 -2.98 0.05 -1.65
N LYS A 62 -2.66 1.25 -2.16
CA LYS A 62 -1.32 1.84 -2.00
C LYS A 62 -1.23 2.96 -0.96
N THR A 63 -2.25 3.80 -0.87
CA THR A 63 -2.19 5.09 -0.16
C THR A 63 -3.17 5.17 1.02
N GLY A 64 -4.03 4.16 1.19
CA GLY A 64 -4.89 3.96 2.34
C GLY A 64 -6.19 4.79 2.37
N PRO A 65 -7.05 4.57 3.38
CA PRO A 65 -8.38 5.16 3.48
C PRO A 65 -8.44 6.70 3.43
N PRO A 66 -7.53 7.48 4.05
CA PRO A 66 -7.57 8.94 3.97
C PRO A 66 -7.43 9.45 2.54
N SER A 67 -6.54 8.82 1.77
CA SER A 67 -6.30 9.17 0.37
C SER A 67 -7.50 8.83 -0.52
N VAL A 68 -8.20 7.73 -0.24
CA VAL A 68 -9.44 7.36 -0.92
C VAL A 68 -10.51 8.43 -0.72
N ILE A 69 -10.71 8.89 0.51
CA ILE A 69 -11.69 9.94 0.83
C ILE A 69 -11.34 11.23 0.07
N ALA A 70 -10.08 11.65 0.13
CA ALA A 70 -9.61 12.85 -0.56
C ALA A 70 -9.83 12.74 -2.08
N LEU A 71 -9.40 11.64 -2.69
CA LEU A 71 -9.50 11.42 -4.13
C LEU A 71 -10.96 11.37 -4.62
N ALA A 72 -11.80 10.62 -3.91
CA ALA A 72 -13.22 10.53 -4.24
C ALA A 72 -13.93 11.90 -4.13
N ASN A 73 -13.58 12.72 -3.14
CA ASN A 73 -14.19 14.04 -2.98
C ASN A 73 -13.74 15.03 -4.07
N VAL A 74 -12.45 15.04 -4.42
CA VAL A 74 -11.91 15.93 -5.49
C VAL A 74 -12.57 15.65 -6.83
N HIS A 75 -12.87 14.39 -7.14
CA HIS A 75 -13.52 14.00 -8.40
C HIS A 75 -15.04 13.84 -8.31
N GLY A 76 -15.66 14.11 -7.17
CA GLY A 76 -17.11 13.98 -6.96
C GLY A 76 -17.63 12.53 -6.92
N TRP A 77 -16.78 11.53 -6.76
CA TRP A 77 -17.14 10.10 -6.70
C TRP A 77 -17.54 9.65 -5.30
N ARG A 78 -18.45 10.40 -4.65
CA ARG A 78 -18.82 10.17 -3.24
C ARG A 78 -19.37 8.76 -2.96
N THR A 79 -20.01 8.14 -3.95
CA THR A 79 -20.52 6.76 -3.86
C THR A 79 -19.39 5.72 -3.70
N LEU A 80 -18.16 6.05 -4.09
CA LEU A 80 -17.00 5.17 -3.99
C LEU A 80 -16.20 5.34 -2.68
N VAL A 81 -16.54 6.33 -1.85
CA VAL A 81 -15.84 6.58 -0.57
C VAL A 81 -15.98 5.38 0.36
N LEU A 82 -17.22 4.97 0.65
CA LEU A 82 -17.50 3.87 1.56
C LEU A 82 -16.86 2.54 1.10
N PRO A 83 -17.09 2.06 -0.14
CA PRO A 83 -16.47 0.81 -0.58
C PRO A 83 -14.94 0.91 -0.65
N GLY A 84 -14.38 2.05 -1.07
CA GLY A 84 -12.93 2.22 -1.14
C GLY A 84 -12.25 2.23 0.24
N VAL A 85 -12.85 2.92 1.22
CA VAL A 85 -12.37 2.92 2.62
C VAL A 85 -12.47 1.53 3.22
N ALA A 86 -13.60 0.84 3.03
CA ALA A 86 -13.79 -0.52 3.51
C ALA A 86 -12.72 -1.47 2.94
N MET A 87 -12.48 -1.42 1.63
CA MET A 87 -11.45 -2.23 0.99
C MET A 87 -10.04 -1.90 1.51
N GLY A 88 -9.72 -0.63 1.75
CA GLY A 88 -8.43 -0.23 2.33
C GLY A 88 -8.23 -0.79 3.75
N LEU A 89 -9.25 -0.71 4.60
CA LEU A 89 -9.20 -1.25 5.97
C LEU A 89 -9.14 -2.77 6.01
N LEU A 90 -9.91 -3.44 5.15
CA LEU A 90 -9.85 -4.90 5.01
C LEU A 90 -8.48 -5.35 4.53
N GLY A 91 -7.90 -4.67 3.54
CA GLY A 91 -6.55 -4.94 3.07
C GLY A 91 -5.51 -4.80 4.18
N TYR A 92 -5.63 -3.77 5.03
CA TYR A 92 -4.76 -3.63 6.20
C TYR A 92 -4.92 -4.75 7.22
N ALA A 93 -6.16 -5.14 7.54
CA ALA A 93 -6.41 -6.23 8.48
C ALA A 93 -5.77 -7.55 7.96
N VAL A 94 -6.08 -7.92 6.71
CA VAL A 94 -5.57 -9.15 6.09
C VAL A 94 -4.05 -9.10 5.96
N GLY A 95 -3.50 -7.99 5.46
CA GLY A 95 -2.06 -7.80 5.29
C GLY A 95 -1.28 -7.90 6.61
N ASN A 96 -1.82 -7.35 7.69
CA ASN A 96 -1.20 -7.46 9.02
C ASN A 96 -1.12 -8.91 9.49
N TYR A 97 -2.22 -9.66 9.42
CA TYR A 97 -2.21 -11.06 9.84
C TYR A 97 -1.34 -11.95 8.94
N LEU A 98 -1.33 -11.70 7.63
CA LEU A 98 -0.41 -12.38 6.71
C LEU A 98 1.05 -12.05 7.04
N GLY A 99 1.35 -10.81 7.40
CA GLY A 99 2.68 -10.40 7.85
C GLY A 99 3.12 -11.13 9.11
N PHE A 100 2.24 -11.26 10.11
CA PHE A 100 2.50 -12.08 11.29
C PHE A 100 2.71 -13.55 10.91
N GLY A 101 1.88 -14.10 10.03
CA GLY A 101 2.04 -15.46 9.53
C GLY A 101 3.40 -15.69 8.89
N ALA A 102 3.82 -14.79 8.00
CA ALA A 102 5.15 -14.85 7.38
C ALA A 102 6.28 -14.75 8.39
N ALA A 103 6.14 -13.89 9.41
CA ALA A 103 7.12 -13.78 10.49
C ALA A 103 7.22 -15.09 11.31
N TYR A 104 6.09 -15.74 11.63
CA TYR A 104 6.09 -17.04 12.32
C TYR A 104 6.69 -18.14 11.46
N VAL A 105 6.40 -18.17 10.16
CA VAL A 105 7.01 -19.12 9.22
C VAL A 105 8.52 -18.92 9.17
N MET A 106 8.98 -17.67 9.04
CA MET A 106 10.41 -17.36 9.03
C MET A 106 11.07 -17.77 10.34
N LYS A 107 10.44 -17.48 11.48
CA LYS A 107 10.91 -17.90 12.80
C LYS A 107 11.06 -19.44 12.90
N ALA A 108 10.07 -20.19 12.43
CA ALA A 108 10.12 -21.65 12.39
C ALA A 108 11.24 -22.19 11.48
N ILE A 109 11.48 -21.57 10.33
CA ILE A 109 12.57 -21.94 9.41
C ILE A 109 13.94 -21.68 10.03
N LEU A 110 14.10 -20.57 10.76
CA LEU A 110 15.36 -20.23 11.43
C LEU A 110 15.58 -20.98 12.75
N GLY A 111 14.64 -21.82 13.19
CA GLY A 111 14.76 -22.62 14.42
C GLY A 111 14.74 -21.79 15.70
N GLN A 112 14.19 -20.57 15.67
CA GLN A 112 13.95 -19.71 16.84
C GLN A 112 12.52 -19.86 17.36
#